data_AF-A0A6N0HUZ6-F1
#
_entry.id   AF-A0A6N0HUZ6-F1
#
_cell.length_a   1.000
_cell.length_b   1.000
_cell.length_c   1.000
_cell.angle_alpha   90.00
_cell.angle_beta   90.00
_cell.angle_gamma   90.00
#
_symmetry.space_group_name_H-M   'P 1'
#
loop_
_entity.id
_entity.type
_entity.pdbx_description
1 polymer ?
#
loop_
_entity_poly.entity_id
_entity_poly.type
_entity_poly.pdbx_seq_one_letter_code
_entity_poly.pdbx_strand_id
1 'polypeptide(L)'
;MRTPTATILLATSLLLGCAVDYEIELPGGYVLYSESRDNQVIASKSGTATSKYIPCNVEAYTHNNTHIVVRQRFSPSCFWKQKNRPTQEEGKTYYWIININNQTIQGPMSYEYFVKIKTNEHPHLE
;
A
#
# COMPACT_ATOMS: atom_id res chain seq x y z
N MET A 1 -45.66 -22.03 -41.82
CA MET A 1 -44.55 -21.10 -42.16
C MET A 1 -43.52 -21.17 -41.05
N ARG A 2 -42.29 -21.60 -41.37
CA ARG A 2 -41.16 -21.72 -40.43
C ARG A 2 -40.37 -20.41 -40.48
N THR A 3 -40.17 -19.75 -39.34
CA THR A 3 -39.28 -18.59 -39.22
C THR A 3 -37.91 -19.03 -38.69
N PRO A 4 -36.81 -18.45 -39.17
CA PRO A 4 -35.46 -18.88 -38.83
C PRO A 4 -35.01 -18.39 -37.44
N THR A 5 -34.17 -19.22 -36.84
CA THR A 5 -33.41 -19.04 -35.60
C THR A 5 -32.39 -17.91 -35.71
N ALA A 6 -32.32 -17.04 -34.69
CA ALA A 6 -31.22 -16.11 -34.47
C ALA A 6 -30.47 -16.49 -33.19
N THR A 7 -29.38 -17.23 -33.35
CA THR A 7 -28.45 -17.57 -32.27
C THR A 7 -27.53 -16.38 -32.04
N ILE A 8 -27.73 -15.66 -30.93
CA ILE A 8 -26.87 -14.55 -30.52
C ILE A 8 -25.58 -15.12 -29.91
N LEU A 9 -24.48 -15.02 -30.66
CA LEU A 9 -23.12 -15.29 -30.18
C LEU A 9 -22.71 -14.16 -29.23
N LEU A 10 -22.82 -14.39 -27.92
CA LEU A 10 -22.29 -13.48 -26.90
C LEU A 10 -20.77 -13.67 -26.86
N ALA A 11 -20.04 -12.78 -27.55
CA ALA A 11 -18.58 -12.72 -27.52
C ALA A 11 -18.12 -12.27 -26.13
N THR A 12 -17.73 -13.23 -25.29
CA THR A 12 -17.15 -13.00 -23.98
C THR A 12 -15.72 -12.48 -24.15
N SER A 13 -15.56 -11.16 -24.22
CA SER A 13 -14.27 -10.49 -24.23
C SER A 13 -13.53 -10.75 -22.91
N LEU A 14 -12.59 -11.70 -22.92
CA LEU A 14 -11.61 -11.88 -21.85
C LEU A 14 -10.73 -10.63 -21.76
N LEU A 15 -11.05 -9.75 -20.82
CA LEU A 15 -10.15 -8.70 -20.36
C LEU A 15 -9.04 -9.38 -19.53
N LEU A 16 -8.00 -9.86 -20.23
CA LEU A 16 -6.72 -10.19 -19.63
C LEU A 16 -6.06 -8.87 -19.21
N GLY A 17 -6.35 -8.44 -17.98
CA GLY A 17 -5.71 -7.28 -17.36
C GLY A 17 -4.23 -7.55 -17.19
N CYS A 18 -3.40 -6.99 -18.07
CA CYS A 18 -1.98 -6.84 -17.83
C CYS A 18 -1.82 -5.98 -16.57
N ALA A 19 -1.14 -6.50 -15.55
CA ALA A 19 -0.71 -5.67 -14.43
C ALA A 19 0.30 -4.66 -14.99
N VAL A 20 -0.09 -3.39 -15.03
CA VAL A 20 0.76 -2.28 -15.47
C VAL A 20 1.39 -1.67 -14.23
N ASP A 21 2.69 -1.39 -14.28
CA ASP A 21 3.37 -0.63 -13.25
C ASP A 21 2.73 0.75 -13.14
N TYR A 22 2.39 1.19 -11.94
CA TYR A 22 1.76 2.48 -11.74
C TYR A 22 2.30 3.21 -10.53
N GLU A 23 2.19 4.54 -10.59
CA GLU A 23 2.58 5.46 -9.53
C GLU A 23 1.36 6.29 -9.12
N ILE A 24 1.13 6.40 -7.81
CA ILE A 24 0.11 7.30 -7.26
C ILE A 24 0.79 8.32 -6.38
N GLU A 25 0.65 9.60 -6.73
CA GLU A 25 1.13 10.69 -5.89
C GLU A 25 0.29 10.79 -4.61
N LEU A 26 0.98 10.87 -3.48
CA LEU A 26 0.40 11.04 -2.15
C LEU A 26 0.81 12.40 -1.58
N PRO A 27 0.04 12.94 -0.61
CA PRO A 27 0.39 14.18 0.05
C PRO A 27 1.80 14.17 0.67
N GLY A 28 2.43 15.34 0.78
CA GLY A 28 3.75 15.46 1.39
C GLY A 28 4.92 15.01 0.52
N GLY A 29 4.70 14.85 -0.78
CA GLY A 29 5.74 14.40 -1.72
C GLY A 29 6.04 12.91 -1.62
N TYR A 30 5.10 12.11 -1.10
CA TYR A 30 5.18 10.65 -1.12
C TYR A 30 4.56 10.10 -2.40
N VAL A 31 4.98 8.90 -2.80
CA VAL A 31 4.44 8.17 -3.95
C VAL A 31 4.26 6.71 -3.56
N LEU A 32 3.13 6.14 -3.95
CA LEU A 32 2.94 4.70 -3.98
C LEU A 32 3.44 4.18 -5.34
N TYR A 33 4.49 3.37 -5.31
CA TYR A 33 5.00 2.63 -6.46
C TYR A 33 4.42 1.22 -6.44
N SER A 34 3.84 0.78 -7.56
CA SER A 34 3.36 -0.58 -7.74
C SER A 34 4.03 -1.20 -8.96
N GLU A 35 4.98 -2.11 -8.75
CA GLU A 35 5.63 -2.89 -9.82
C GLU A 35 4.93 -4.24 -10.07
N SER A 36 4.12 -4.68 -9.11
CA SER A 36 3.26 -5.85 -9.25
C SER A 36 2.21 -5.84 -8.15
N ARG A 37 1.26 -6.79 -8.22
CA ARG A 37 0.25 -6.97 -7.17
C ARG A 37 0.88 -7.10 -5.78
N ASP A 38 2.03 -7.77 -5.70
CA ASP A 38 2.71 -8.11 -4.44
C ASP A 38 3.97 -7.27 -4.23
N ASN A 39 4.16 -6.17 -4.97
CA ASN A 39 5.29 -5.27 -4.83
C ASN A 39 4.83 -3.82 -4.90
N GLN A 40 4.18 -3.39 -3.80
CA GLN A 40 3.65 -2.05 -3.61
C GLN A 40 4.38 -1.35 -2.45
N VAL A 41 5.08 -0.25 -2.74
CA VAL A 41 5.96 0.47 -1.80
C VAL A 41 5.53 1.93 -1.71
N ILE A 42 5.53 2.51 -0.50
CA ILE A 42 5.35 3.96 -0.33
C ILE A 42 6.70 4.60 0.04
N ALA A 43 7.16 5.55 -0.77
CA ALA A 43 8.44 6.24 -0.55
C ALA A 43 8.34 7.74 -0.85
N SER A 44 9.30 8.51 -0.35
CA SER A 44 9.42 9.93 -0.70
C SER A 44 9.94 10.09 -2.14
N LYS A 45 9.27 10.94 -2.93
CA LYS A 45 9.65 11.29 -4.32
C LYS A 45 11.05 11.90 -4.42
N SER A 46 11.54 12.50 -3.34
CA SER A 46 12.88 13.12 -3.28
C SER A 46 14.04 12.12 -3.22
N GLY A 47 13.78 10.83 -3.01
CA GLY A 47 14.71 9.74 -3.34
C GLY A 47 16.18 9.91 -2.90
N THR A 48 16.45 10.25 -1.64
CA THR A 48 17.79 10.03 -1.07
C THR A 48 17.99 8.56 -0.71
N ALA A 49 19.23 8.06 -0.71
CA ALA A 49 19.54 6.69 -0.27
C ALA A 49 19.14 6.39 1.20
N THR A 50 18.77 7.43 1.96
CA THR A 50 18.29 7.38 3.34
C THR A 50 16.78 7.60 3.46
N SER A 51 16.06 7.68 2.34
CA SER A 51 14.63 7.97 2.31
C SER A 51 13.87 6.93 3.13
N LYS A 52 13.11 7.41 4.11
CA LYS A 52 12.19 6.57 4.86
C LYS A 52 11.13 6.05 3.88
N TYR A 53 10.95 4.75 3.82
CA TYR A 53 9.97 4.09 2.97
C TYR A 53 9.20 3.06 3.78
N ILE A 54 7.96 2.81 3.39
CA ILE A 54 7.18 1.68 3.89
C ILE A 54 7.39 0.53 2.92
N PRO A 55 8.02 -0.57 3.37
CA PRO A 55 8.31 -1.72 2.52
C PRO A 55 7.02 -2.37 2.03
N CYS A 56 7.17 -3.07 0.90
CA CYS A 56 6.21 -3.80 0.07
C CYS A 56 4.90 -4.34 0.66
N ASN A 57 4.02 -4.81 -0.23
CA ASN A 57 2.73 -5.44 0.08
C ASN A 57 1.83 -4.49 0.90
N VAL A 58 1.86 -3.21 0.54
CA VAL A 58 0.81 -2.27 0.93
C VAL A 58 -0.51 -2.80 0.40
N GLU A 59 -1.42 -3.14 1.32
CA GLU A 59 -2.75 -3.66 0.96
C GLU A 59 -3.78 -2.54 0.86
N ALA A 60 -3.62 -1.54 1.71
CA ALA A 60 -4.52 -0.41 1.82
C ALA A 60 -3.78 0.78 2.42
N TYR A 61 -4.22 1.97 2.06
CA TYR A 61 -3.77 3.21 2.66
C TYR A 61 -4.91 4.23 2.67
N THR A 62 -4.83 5.17 3.58
CA THR A 62 -5.69 6.36 3.67
C THR A 62 -4.80 7.54 4.00
N HIS A 63 -5.22 8.76 3.66
CA HIS A 63 -4.41 9.94 3.93
C HIS A 63 -5.26 11.19 4.12
N ASN A 64 -4.66 12.15 4.82
CA ASN A 64 -5.13 13.53 4.91
C ASN A 64 -3.95 14.47 4.67
N ASN A 65 -4.13 15.76 4.94
CA ASN A 65 -3.09 16.77 4.71
C ASN A 65 -1.86 16.63 5.60
N THR A 66 -1.94 15.83 6.67
CA THR A 66 -0.92 15.73 7.72
C THR A 66 -0.35 14.33 7.89
N HIS A 67 -1.10 13.30 7.51
CA HIS A 67 -0.72 11.91 7.72
C HIS A 67 -1.08 11.01 6.54
N ILE A 68 -0.29 9.96 6.36
CA ILE A 68 -0.61 8.79 5.54
C ILE A 68 -0.60 7.59 6.48
N VAL A 69 -1.70 6.85 6.50
CA VAL A 69 -1.83 5.61 7.26
C VAL A 69 -1.83 4.44 6.30
N VAL A 70 -1.04 3.42 6.60
CA VAL A 70 -0.80 2.31 5.68
C VAL A 70 -0.98 1.00 6.41
N ARG A 71 -1.70 0.08 5.77
CA ARG A 71 -1.81 -1.33 6.15
C ARG A 71 -0.97 -2.16 5.21
N GLN A 72 -0.08 -2.95 5.78
CA GLN A 72 0.89 -3.77 5.06
C GLN A 72 0.75 -5.23 5.47
N ARG A 73 0.79 -6.17 4.52
CA ARG A 73 0.99 -7.60 4.82
C ARG A 73 2.46 -7.94 4.66
N PHE A 74 3.15 -8.28 5.75
CA PHE A 74 4.58 -8.52 5.68
C PHE A 74 4.91 -9.73 4.81
N SER A 75 5.87 -9.56 3.88
CA SER A 75 6.43 -10.62 3.06
C SER A 75 7.96 -10.53 3.10
N PRO A 76 8.67 -11.62 3.46
CA PRO A 76 10.12 -11.62 3.56
C PRO A 76 10.81 -11.46 2.19
N SER A 77 10.13 -11.82 1.09
CA SER A 77 10.67 -11.76 -0.27
C SER A 77 10.87 -10.34 -0.78
N CYS A 78 10.14 -9.38 -0.22
CA CYS A 78 10.12 -8.01 -0.72
C CYS A 78 10.87 -7.02 0.20
N PHE A 79 11.58 -7.53 1.21
CA PHE A 79 12.24 -6.69 2.20
C PHE A 79 13.71 -6.42 1.82
N TRP A 80 14.01 -5.19 1.40
CA TRP A 80 15.35 -4.79 0.96
C TRP A 80 16.29 -4.63 2.16
N LYS A 81 17.08 -5.67 2.46
CA LYS A 81 18.36 -5.71 3.20
C LYS A 81 18.66 -4.59 4.23
N GLN A 82 17.75 -4.23 5.12
CA GLN A 82 18.10 -3.39 6.27
C GLN A 82 18.78 -4.23 7.38
N LYS A 83 19.85 -3.69 7.99
CA LYS A 83 20.66 -4.34 9.04
C LYS A 83 19.96 -4.40 10.41
N ASN A 84 19.01 -3.51 10.70
CA ASN A 84 18.34 -3.38 12.00
C ASN A 84 16.82 -3.59 11.83
N ARG A 85 16.42 -4.84 11.62
CA ARG A 85 15.04 -5.19 11.28
C ARG A 85 14.15 -5.16 12.52
N PRO A 86 12.99 -4.49 12.48
CA PRO A 86 11.90 -4.87 13.38
C PRO A 86 11.49 -6.31 13.06
N THR A 87 11.30 -7.12 14.10
CA THR A 87 10.91 -8.53 13.95
C THR A 87 9.46 -8.59 13.47
N GLN A 88 9.28 -8.85 12.17
CA GLN A 88 7.97 -9.07 11.56
C GLN A 88 7.81 -10.54 11.19
N GLU A 89 6.60 -11.07 11.38
CA GLU A 89 6.24 -12.44 11.04
C GLU A 89 5.57 -12.48 9.66
N GLU A 90 6.01 -13.41 8.80
CA GLU A 90 5.48 -13.58 7.44
C GLU A 90 3.95 -13.73 7.43
N GLY A 91 3.30 -13.03 6.51
CA GLY A 91 1.84 -13.04 6.35
C GLY A 91 1.08 -12.21 7.39
N LYS A 92 1.72 -11.72 8.46
CA LYS A 92 1.04 -10.84 9.43
C LYS A 92 0.84 -9.43 8.88
N THR A 93 -0.23 -8.81 9.36
CA THR A 93 -0.57 -7.42 9.04
C THR A 93 0.10 -6.47 10.01
N TYR A 94 0.70 -5.42 9.47
CA TYR A 94 1.32 -4.33 10.21
C TYR A 94 0.78 -3.00 9.73
N TYR A 95 0.85 -2.02 10.64
CA TYR A 95 0.40 -0.66 10.38
C TYR A 95 1.59 0.29 10.41
N TRP A 96 1.47 1.34 9.62
CA TRP A 96 2.46 2.41 9.54
C TRP A 96 1.75 3.75 9.50
N ILE A 97 2.38 4.75 10.08
CA ILE A 97 1.92 6.14 10.03
C ILE A 97 3.09 6.99 9.55
N ILE A 98 2.87 7.71 8.44
CA ILE A 98 3.76 8.76 7.96
C ILE A 98 3.19 10.08 8.45
N ASN A 99 3.98 10.87 9.17
CA ASN A 99 3.67 12.26 9.46
C ASN A 99 4.33 13.14 8.39
N ILE A 100 3.50 13.80 7.60
CA ILE A 100 3.92 14.60 6.43
C ILE A 100 4.72 15.83 6.86
N ASN A 101 4.28 16.50 7.93
CA ASN A 101 4.82 17.79 8.34
C ASN A 101 6.29 17.69 8.80
N ASN A 102 6.63 16.61 9.50
CA ASN A 102 7.99 16.39 10.01
C ASN A 102 8.73 15.25 9.29
N GLN A 103 8.13 14.68 8.25
CA GLN A 103 8.68 13.57 7.45
C GLN A 103 9.15 12.39 8.33
N THR A 104 8.37 12.03 9.35
CA THR A 104 8.64 10.85 10.20
C THR A 104 7.76 9.67 9.81
N ILE A 105 8.31 8.47 9.97
CA ILE A 105 7.59 7.21 9.77
C ILE A 105 7.61 6.47 11.10
N GLN A 106 6.42 6.10 11.57
CA GLN A 106 6.21 5.24 12.73
C GLN A 106 5.70 3.89 12.26
N GLY A 107 6.38 2.82 12.66
CA GLY A 107 6.03 1.46 12.29
C GLY A 107 7.28 0.58 12.09
N PRO A 108 7.09 -0.70 11.77
CA PRO A 108 5.81 -1.41 11.70
C PRO A 108 5.23 -1.60 13.10
N MET A 109 3.91 -1.51 13.25
CA MET A 109 3.23 -1.76 14.52
C MET A 109 2.09 -2.76 14.40
N SER A 110 1.76 -3.44 15.51
CA SER A 110 0.59 -4.32 15.57
C SER A 110 -0.71 -3.52 15.53
N TYR A 111 -1.82 -4.19 15.26
CA TYR A 111 -3.14 -3.55 15.27
C TYR A 111 -3.47 -2.91 16.62
N GLU A 112 -3.18 -3.61 17.73
CA GLU A 112 -3.47 -3.13 19.09
C GLU A 112 -2.71 -1.84 19.40
N TYR A 113 -1.43 -1.77 19.00
CA TYR A 113 -0.62 -0.57 19.18
C TYR A 113 -1.09 0.58 18.28
N PHE A 114 -1.45 0.28 17.03
CA PHE A 114 -2.02 1.25 16.10
C PHE A 114 -3.31 1.87 16.64
N VAL A 115 -4.25 1.05 17.12
CA VAL A 115 -5.51 1.52 17.70
C VAL A 115 -5.23 2.40 18.92
N LYS A 116 -4.28 2.01 19.77
CA LYS A 116 -3.88 2.83 20.93
C LYS A 116 -3.35 4.20 20.52
N ILE A 117 -2.54 4.30 19.46
CA ILE A 117 -2.06 5.57 18.93
C ILE A 117 -3.22 6.39 18.33
N LYS A 118 -4.05 5.76 17.49
CA LYS A 118 -5.21 6.41 16.87
C LYS A 118 -6.15 7.01 17.92
N THR A 119 -6.42 6.31 19.01
CA THR A 119 -7.31 6.80 20.08
C THR A 119 -6.69 7.94 20.89
N ASN A 120 -5.38 7.91 21.18
CA ASN A 120 -4.76 8.87 22.10
C ASN A 120 -4.15 10.11 21.41
N GLU A 121 -3.54 9.91 20.24
CA GLU A 121 -2.71 10.94 19.59
C GLU A 121 -3.37 11.48 18.32
N HIS A 122 -4.21 10.66 17.66
CA HIS A 122 -4.72 10.96 16.33
C HIS A 122 -6.17 10.50 16.09
N PRO A 123 -7.17 11.04 16.82
CA PRO A 123 -8.56 10.57 16.76
C PRO A 123 -9.23 10.74 15.38
N HIS A 124 -8.64 11.51 14.48
CA HIS A 124 -9.18 11.84 13.15
C HIS A 124 -8.60 11.01 12.00
N LEU A 125 -7.81 9.97 12.26
CA LEU A 125 -7.29 9.08 11.22
C LEU A 125 -8.37 8.05 10.86
N GLU A 126 -9.30 8.37 9.97
CA GLU A 126 -10.31 7.43 9.45
C GLU A 126 -9.79 6.57 8.29
#